data_AF-A0A655JQD0-F1
#
_entry.id   AF-A0A655JQD0-F1
#
_cell.length_a   1.000
_cell.length_b   1.000
_cell.length_c   1.000
_cell.angle_alpha   90.00
_cell.angle_beta   90.00
_cell.angle_gamma   90.00
#
_symmetry.space_group_name_H-M   'P 1'
#
loop_
_entity.id
_entity.type
_entity.pdbx_description
1 polymer ?
#
loop_
_entity_poly.entity_id
_entity_poly.type
_entity_poly.pdbx_seq_one_letter_code
_entity_poly.pdbx_strand_id
1 'polypeptide(L)' 'MVRVATDAPVTLSTPTDRLPLVAADPERTAELATRFGVESSIARLQKALDTLPG' A
#
# COMPACT_ATOMS: atom_id res chain seq x y z
N MET A 1 31.39 -11.99 -5.32
CA MET A 1 30.39 -10.97 -5.69
C MET A 1 29.08 -11.67 -6.00
N VAL A 2 27.96 -11.22 -5.43
CA VAL A 2 26.62 -11.75 -5.75
C VAL A 2 26.02 -10.87 -6.85
N ARG A 3 25.54 -11.45 -7.95
CA ARG A 3 24.90 -10.72 -9.06
C ARG A 3 23.37 -10.78 -8.91
N VAL A 4 22.72 -9.62 -9.07
CA VAL A 4 21.26 -9.51 -9.14
C VAL A 4 20.79 -9.63 -10.59
N ALA A 5 19.56 -10.11 -10.81
CA ALA A 5 18.93 -10.07 -12.12
C ALA A 5 18.38 -8.66 -12.38
N THR A 6 18.84 -8.01 -13.44
CA THR A 6 18.47 -6.62 -13.79
C THR A 6 17.34 -6.52 -14.82
N ASP A 7 16.93 -7.65 -15.42
CA ASP A 7 15.91 -7.71 -16.47
C ASP A 7 14.90 -8.83 -16.16
N ALA A 8 14.53 -8.94 -14.89
CA ALA A 8 13.45 -9.83 -14.49
C ALA A 8 12.12 -9.29 -15.08
N PRO A 9 11.23 -10.15 -15.59
CA PRO A 9 9.95 -9.73 -16.14
C PRO A 9 8.97 -9.37 -15.01
N VAL A 10 9.18 -8.21 -14.39
CA VAL A 10 8.36 -7.71 -13.28
C VAL A 10 6.97 -7.33 -13.78
N THR A 11 5.94 -7.77 -13.05
CA THR A 11 4.54 -7.41 -13.27
C THR A 11 4.00 -6.63 -12.07
N LEU A 12 3.27 -5.55 -12.31
CA LEU A 12 2.60 -4.77 -11.26
C LEU A 12 1.15 -5.23 -11.08
N SER A 13 0.67 -5.24 -9.84
CA SER A 13 -0.74 -5.51 -9.52
C SER A 13 -1.65 -4.31 -9.82
N THR A 14 -1.07 -3.13 -10.03
CA THR A 14 -1.75 -1.87 -10.33
C THR A 14 -1.31 -1.33 -11.69
N PRO A 15 -2.10 -0.43 -12.34
CA PRO A 15 -1.72 0.17 -13.62
C PRO A 15 -0.46 1.03 -13.57
N THR A 16 -0.16 1.63 -12.41
CA THR A 16 1.02 2.47 -12.17
C THR A 16 1.62 2.17 -10.79
N ASP A 17 2.82 2.67 -10.56
CA ASP A 17 3.54 2.63 -9.28
C ASP A 17 3.20 3.80 -8.34
N ARG A 18 2.24 4.66 -8.70
CA ARG A 18 1.84 5.79 -7.86
C ARG A 18 1.22 5.29 -6.55
N LEU A 19 1.72 5.82 -5.44
CA LEU A 19 1.18 5.56 -4.11
C LEU A 19 -0.25 6.15 -4.00
N PRO A 20 -1.28 5.33 -3.73
CA PRO A 20 -2.61 5.87 -3.47
C PRO A 20 -2.64 6.63 -2.15
N LEU A 21 -3.27 7.81 -2.15
CA LEU A 21 -3.43 8.65 -0.95
C LEU A 21 -4.57 8.17 -0.04
N VAL A 22 -5.45 7.31 -0.58
CA VAL A 22 -6.56 6.68 0.14
C VAL A 22 -6.72 5.23 -0.33
N ALA A 23 -7.27 4.37 0.51
CA ALA A 23 -7.57 2.99 0.13
C ALA A 23 -8.52 2.94 -1.08
N ALA A 24 -8.21 2.08 -2.06
CA ALA A 24 -9.06 1.88 -3.23
C ALA A 24 -10.43 1.26 -2.89
N ASP A 25 -10.49 0.48 -1.80
CA ASP A 25 -11.71 -0.10 -1.22
C ASP A 25 -11.68 0.10 0.31
N PRO A 26 -12.20 1.23 0.81
CA PRO A 26 -12.11 1.58 2.23
C PRO A 26 -12.86 0.61 3.15
N GLU A 27 -14.03 0.12 2.74
CA GLU A 27 -14.86 -0.78 3.55
C GLU A 27 -14.17 -2.12 3.75
N ARG A 28 -13.69 -2.73 2.66
CA ARG A 28 -12.96 -3.99 2.73
C ARG A 28 -11.64 -3.85 3.48
N THR A 29 -10.97 -2.70 3.34
CA THR A 29 -9.72 -2.43 4.08
C THR A 29 -9.99 -2.37 5.58
N ALA A 30 -11.08 -1.72 6.01
CA ALA A 30 -11.47 -1.67 7.41
C ALA A 30 -11.83 -3.07 7.95
N GLU A 31 -12.59 -3.86 7.20
CA GLU A 31 -12.93 -5.25 7.56
C GLU A 31 -11.66 -6.10 7.80
N LEU A 32 -10.71 -6.06 6.85
CA LEU A 32 -9.46 -6.81 6.96
C LEU A 32 -8.58 -6.29 8.08
N ALA A 33 -8.52 -4.98 8.30
CA ALA A 33 -7.76 -4.39 9.39
C ALA A 33 -8.25 -4.91 10.75
N THR A 34 -9.57 -4.98 10.95
CA THR A 34 -10.16 -5.57 12.15
C THR A 34 -9.91 -7.05 12.26
N ARG A 35 -10.09 -7.80 11.16
CA ARG A 35 -9.82 -9.24 11.15
C ARG A 35 -8.39 -9.58 11.56
N PHE A 36 -7.42 -8.74 11.19
CA PHE A 36 -6.01 -8.96 11.49
C PHE A 36 -5.50 -8.21 12.74
N GLY A 37 -6.35 -7.43 13.42
CA GLY A 37 -5.98 -6.69 14.63
C GLY A 37 -4.95 -5.58 14.39
N VAL A 38 -5.00 -4.93 13.23
CA VAL A 38 -4.02 -3.91 12.78
C VAL A 38 -4.65 -2.54 12.50
N GLU A 39 -5.85 -2.28 13.01
CA GLU A 39 -6.61 -1.05 12.75
C GLU A 39 -5.81 0.22 13.08
N SER A 40 -5.09 0.22 14.21
CA SER A 40 -4.26 1.35 14.62
C SER A 40 -3.09 1.61 13.66
N SER A 41 -2.56 0.58 13.00
CA SER A 41 -1.51 0.72 11.99
C SER A 41 -2.06 1.27 10.68
N ILE A 42 -3.23 0.81 10.26
CA ILE A 42 -3.91 1.33 9.06
C ILE A 42 -4.32 2.80 9.25
N ALA A 43 -4.85 3.16 10.43
CA ALA A 43 -5.18 4.55 10.74
C ALA A 43 -3.95 5.47 10.72
N ARG A 44 -2.81 5.00 11.26
CA ARG A 44 -1.55 5.76 11.21
C ARG A 44 -1.01 5.90 9.79
N LEU A 45 -1.18 4.88 8.95
CA LEU A 45 -0.82 4.96 7.53
C LEU A 45 -1.66 6.04 6.83
N GLN A 46 -2.99 6.02 6.98
CA GLN A 46 -3.84 7.05 6.38
C GLN A 46 -3.42 8.45 6.84
N LYS A 47 -3.17 8.63 8.15
CA LYS A 47 -2.67 9.89 8.68
C LYS A 47 -1.35 10.34 8.05
N ALA A 48 -0.45 9.41 7.72
CA ALA A 48 0.79 9.76 7.02
C ALA A 48 0.52 10.16 5.56
N LEU A 49 -0.36 9.44 4.86
CA LEU A 49 -0.77 9.77 3.49
C LEU A 49 -1.43 11.15 3.40
N ASP A 50 -2.27 11.50 4.37
CA ASP A 50 -2.93 12.80 4.47
C ASP A 50 -1.94 13.99 4.60
N THR A 51 -0.67 13.73 4.96
CA THR A 51 0.36 14.78 5.08
C THR A 51 1.15 15.00 3.79
N LEU A 52 0.96 14.16 2.76
CA LEU A 52 1.70 14.28 1.52
C LEU A 52 1.18 15.47 0.68
N PRO A 53 2.06 16.21 0.01
CA PRO A 53 1.63 17.20 -0.97
C PRO A 53 0.95 16.48 -2.16
N GLY A 54 -0.18 17.04 -2.60
CA GLY A 54 -0.96 16.54 -3.74
C GLY A 54 -0.28 16.78 -5.10
#